data_AF-A0A0G4QIK5-F1
#
_entry.id   AF-A0A0G4QIK5-F1
#
_cell.length_a   1.000
_cell.length_b   1.000
_cell.length_c   1.000
_cell.angle_alpha   90.00
_cell.angle_beta   90.00
_cell.angle_gamma   90.00
#
_symmetry.space_group_name_H-M   'P 1'
#
loop_
_entity.id
_entity.type
_entity.pdbx_description
1 polymer ?
#
loop_
_entity_poly.entity_id
_entity_poly.type
_entity_poly.pdbx_seq_one_letter_code
_entity_poly.pdbx_strand_id
1 'polypeptide(L)'
;MSIVQFYIADSKDENTSEITNNLRYELPDDHNFSVDDDLNSCIEACAEYYHDNCDGWEDQWPLLFMLWIDDQYLGTFEVERDFDPVFSVNKVE
;
A
#
# COMPACT_ATOMS: atom_id res chain seq x y z
N MET A 1 -16.91 7.38 9.30
CA MET A 1 -15.65 6.66 9.14
C MET A 1 -15.72 5.95 7.82
N SER A 2 -14.82 6.30 6.91
CA SER A 2 -14.77 5.75 5.56
C SER A 2 -13.91 4.51 5.61
N ILE A 3 -14.35 3.41 4.98
CA ILE A 3 -13.56 2.19 4.94
C ILE A 3 -12.51 2.37 3.84
N VAL A 4 -11.23 2.31 4.21
CA VAL A 4 -10.11 2.39 3.26
C VAL A 4 -9.61 0.99 2.99
N GLN A 5 -9.63 0.60 1.72
CA GLN A 5 -9.16 -0.70 1.27
C GLN A 5 -8.14 -0.54 0.16
N PHE A 6 -7.14 -1.41 0.12
CA PHE A 6 -6.12 -1.38 -0.91
C PHE A 6 -5.72 -2.78 -1.38
N TYR A 7 -5.14 -2.86 -2.57
CA TYR A 7 -4.62 -4.09 -3.16
C TYR A 7 -3.26 -3.83 -3.79
N ILE A 8 -2.35 -4.81 -3.71
CA ILE A 8 -1.03 -4.74 -4.34
C ILE A 8 -1.13 -5.37 -5.71
N ALA A 9 -1.11 -4.54 -6.75
CA ALA A 9 -1.14 -4.98 -8.13
C ALA A 9 0.25 -5.43 -8.62
N ASP A 10 0.25 -6.49 -9.41
CA ASP A 10 1.45 -6.96 -10.12
C ASP A 10 1.77 -6.03 -11.30
N SER A 11 0.75 -5.40 -11.90
CA SER A 11 0.92 -4.57 -13.09
C SER A 11 -0.04 -3.38 -13.16
N LYS A 12 0.30 -2.36 -13.96
CA LYS A 12 -0.53 -1.15 -14.13
C LYS A 12 -1.83 -1.42 -14.90
N ASP A 13 -1.91 -2.55 -15.60
CA ASP A 13 -3.07 -2.98 -16.39
C ASP A 13 -3.94 -4.01 -15.62
N GLU A 14 -3.69 -4.17 -14.32
CA GLU A 14 -4.39 -5.15 -13.48
C GLU A 14 -5.91 -4.95 -13.55
N ASN A 15 -6.65 -6.03 -13.76
CA ASN A 15 -8.08 -5.94 -13.97
C ASN A 15 -8.82 -5.75 -12.64
N THR A 16 -9.32 -4.53 -12.40
CA THR A 16 -10.12 -4.20 -11.21
C THR A 16 -11.33 -5.11 -11.03
N SER A 17 -11.86 -5.69 -12.11
CA SER A 17 -13.02 -6.60 -12.09
C SER A 17 -12.72 -7.94 -11.43
N GLU A 18 -11.45 -8.37 -11.43
CA GLU A 18 -11.03 -9.63 -10.79
C GLU A 18 -10.69 -9.44 -9.31
N ILE A 19 -10.48 -8.19 -8.88
CA ILE A 19 -10.14 -7.83 -7.50
C ILE A 19 -11.42 -7.76 -6.66
N THR A 20 -11.82 -8.92 -6.18
CA THR A 20 -12.91 -9.05 -5.20
C THR A 20 -12.51 -8.48 -3.84
N ASN A 21 -13.48 -8.06 -3.04
CA ASN A 21 -13.26 -7.46 -1.71
C ASN A 21 -12.41 -8.35 -0.79
N ASN A 22 -12.52 -9.69 -0.92
CA ASN A 22 -11.73 -10.65 -0.13
C ASN A 22 -10.22 -10.64 -0.40
N LEU A 23 -9.79 -10.04 -1.53
CA LEU A 23 -8.37 -9.89 -1.87
C LEU A 23 -7.79 -8.57 -1.39
N ARG A 24 -8.65 -7.62 -0.98
CA ARG A 24 -8.24 -6.28 -0.57
C ARG A 24 -7.86 -6.29 0.90
N TYR A 25 -6.78 -5.60 1.23
CA TYR A 25 -6.40 -5.28 2.59
C TYR A 25 -7.23 -4.10 3.07
N GLU A 26 -7.72 -4.15 4.31
CA GLU A 26 -8.41 -3.03 4.96
C GLU A 26 -7.43 -2.31 5.86
N LEU A 27 -7.28 -1.00 5.66
CA LEU A 27 -6.52 -0.16 6.57
C LEU A 27 -7.38 0.05 7.84
N PRO A 28 -6.86 -0.23 9.04
CA PRO A 28 -7.61 -0.03 10.26
C PRO A 28 -8.10 1.42 10.40
N ASP A 29 -9.34 1.56 10.89
CA ASP A 29 -10.16 2.77 10.98
C ASP A 29 -9.64 3.81 12.00
N ASP A 30 -8.35 4.12 11.98
CA ASP A 30 -7.79 5.22 12.78
C ASP A 30 -7.70 6.51 11.94
N HIS A 31 -7.96 6.45 10.63
CA HIS A 31 -7.69 7.56 9.72
C HIS A 31 -8.98 8.01 9.03
N ASN A 32 -9.34 9.29 9.20
CA ASN A 32 -10.56 9.88 8.64
C ASN A 32 -10.35 10.32 7.18
N PHE A 33 -9.89 9.42 6.32
CA PHE A 33 -9.67 9.72 4.91
C PHE A 33 -11.00 9.84 4.15
N SER A 34 -11.03 10.77 3.21
CA SER A 34 -12.15 10.97 2.30
C SER A 34 -11.66 10.99 0.86
N VAL A 35 -12.55 10.70 -0.08
CA VAL A 35 -12.26 10.74 -1.52
C VAL A 35 -11.87 12.14 -2.02
N ASP A 36 -12.26 13.18 -1.29
CA ASP A 36 -11.91 14.58 -1.55
C ASP A 36 -10.60 15.02 -0.86
N ASP A 37 -10.01 14.17 -0.02
CA ASP A 37 -8.78 14.48 0.71
C ASP A 37 -7.53 14.11 -0.09
N ASP A 38 -6.36 14.53 0.39
CA ASP A 38 -5.11 14.25 -0.31
C ASP A 38 -4.77 12.76 -0.21
N LEU A 39 -4.96 12.05 -1.33
CA LEU A 39 -4.76 10.60 -1.38
C LEU A 39 -3.32 10.19 -1.11
N ASN A 40 -2.34 11.10 -1.21
CA ASN A 40 -0.94 10.78 -0.97
C ASN A 40 -0.74 10.29 0.47
N SER A 41 -1.28 11.01 1.46
CA SER A 41 -1.20 10.60 2.87
C SER A 41 -1.94 9.29 3.15
N CYS A 42 -3.02 9.02 2.41
CA CYS A 42 -3.75 7.74 2.50
C CYS A 42 -2.93 6.58 1.97
N ILE A 43 -2.29 6.75 0.82
CA ILE A 43 -1.44 5.75 0.18
C ILE A 43 -0.19 5.49 1.02
N GLU A 44 0.42 6.54 1.58
CA GLU A 44 1.56 6.43 2.50
C GLU A 44 1.19 5.59 3.73
N ALA A 45 0.02 5.83 4.34
CA ALA A 45 -0.47 5.02 5.45
C ALA A 45 -0.75 3.56 5.05
N CYS A 46 -1.32 3.32 3.86
CA CYS A 46 -1.53 1.97 3.32
C CYS A 46 -0.21 1.24 3.08
N ALA A 47 0.79 1.94 2.54
CA ALA A 47 2.12 1.41 2.29
C ALA A 47 2.86 1.08 3.60
N GLU A 48 2.79 1.95 4.61
CA GLU A 48 3.36 1.71 5.93
C GLU A 48 2.71 0.50 6.60
N TYR A 49 1.38 0.42 6.57
CA TYR A 49 0.65 -0.73 7.11
C TYR A 49 1.01 -2.04 6.39
N TYR A 50 1.05 -2.04 5.05
CA TYR A 50 1.46 -3.22 4.28
C TYR A 50 2.89 -3.65 4.59
N HIS A 51 3.80 -2.68 4.76
CA HIS A 51 5.18 -2.92 5.13
C HIS A 51 5.34 -3.51 6.54
N ASP A 52 4.60 -3.01 7.53
CA ASP A 52 4.75 -3.38 8.94
C ASP A 52 3.91 -4.61 9.35
N ASN A 53 2.73 -4.81 8.75
CA ASN A 53 1.74 -5.78 9.20
C ASN A 53 1.41 -6.90 8.21
N CYS A 54 1.81 -6.76 6.94
CA CYS A 54 1.59 -7.77 5.90
C CYS A 54 2.93 -8.37 5.44
N ASP A 55 3.20 -8.37 4.14
CA ASP A 55 4.42 -8.94 3.53
C ASP A 55 5.32 -7.86 2.89
N GLY A 56 5.00 -6.57 3.08
CA GLY A 56 5.71 -5.48 2.42
C GLY A 56 7.19 -5.36 2.79
N TRP A 57 7.64 -5.99 3.88
CA TRP A 57 9.06 -6.04 4.22
C TRP A 57 9.88 -6.88 3.21
N GLU A 58 9.38 -8.06 2.82
CA GLU A 58 10.06 -8.98 1.90
C GLU A 58 9.85 -8.62 0.42
N ASP A 59 8.86 -7.78 0.13
CA ASP A 59 8.49 -7.40 -1.22
C ASP A 59 9.53 -6.52 -1.94
N GLN A 60 9.51 -6.58 -3.28
CA GLN A 60 10.37 -5.78 -4.14
C GLN A 60 9.68 -4.48 -4.54
N TRP A 61 9.88 -3.46 -3.72
CA TRP A 61 9.49 -2.09 -4.05
C TRP A 61 10.23 -1.57 -5.30
N PRO A 62 9.59 -0.74 -6.14
CA PRO A 62 8.28 -0.11 -5.94
C PRO A 62 7.09 -1.03 -6.16
N LEU A 63 6.02 -0.79 -5.41
CA LEU A 63 4.77 -1.56 -5.47
C LEU A 63 3.62 -0.69 -5.99
N LEU A 64 2.65 -1.31 -6.64
CA LEU A 64 1.46 -0.65 -7.17
C LEU A 64 0.29 -0.84 -6.21
N PHE A 65 -0.13 0.23 -5.54
CA PHE A 65 -1.26 0.26 -4.63
C PHE A 65 -2.52 0.71 -5.36
N MET A 66 -3.47 -0.20 -5.50
CA MET A 66 -4.82 0.12 -5.95
C MET A 66 -5.66 0.51 -4.74
N LEU A 67 -6.31 1.69 -4.77
CA LEU A 67 -7.03 2.25 -3.61
C LEU A 67 -8.53 2.27 -3.83
N TRP A 68 -9.27 1.87 -2.80
CA TRP A 68 -10.72 2.00 -2.67
C TRP A 68 -11.07 2.71 -1.37
N ILE A 69 -12.01 3.66 -1.43
CA ILE A 69 -12.60 4.28 -0.24
C ILE A 69 -14.11 4.10 -0.35
N ASP A 70 -14.74 3.51 0.67
CA ASP A 70 -16.18 3.21 0.67
C ASP A 70 -16.60 2.37 -0.56
N ASP A 71 -15.78 1.37 -0.93
CA ASP A 71 -15.91 0.54 -2.14
C ASP A 71 -15.78 1.30 -3.48
N GLN A 72 -15.55 2.62 -3.45
CA GLN A 72 -15.27 3.43 -4.63
C GLN A 72 -13.79 3.33 -4.99
N TYR A 73 -13.52 2.80 -6.19
CA TYR A 73 -12.16 2.77 -6.74
C TYR A 73 -11.67 4.18 -7.07
N LEU A 74 -10.49 4.54 -6.55
CA LEU A 74 -9.88 5.85 -6.75
C LEU A 74 -8.76 5.84 -7.79
N GLY A 75 -8.03 4.73 -7.89
CA GLY A 75 -6.93 4.59 -8.85
C GLY A 75 -5.81 3.68 -8.36
N THR A 76 -4.81 3.50 -9.22
CA THR A 76 -3.56 2.81 -8.91
C THR A 76 -2.44 3.82 -8.73
N PHE A 77 -1.66 3.64 -7.67
CA PHE A 77 -0.57 4.52 -7.28
C PHE A 77 0.70 3.71 -7.12
N GLU A 78 1.81 4.21 -7.66
CA GLU A 78 3.12 3.58 -7.50
C GLU A 78 3.79 4.18 -6.26
N VAL A 79 4.15 3.32 -5.31
CA VAL A 79 4.82 3.73 -4.07
C VAL A 79 6.22 3.14 -4.07
N GLU A 80 7.20 4.01 -3.90
CA GLU A 80 8.60 3.64 -3.76
C GLU A 80 8.96 3.54 -2.28
N ARG A 81 9.82 2.57 -1.92
CA ARG A 81 10.39 2.48 -0.57
C ARG A 81 11.76 3.13 -0.57
N ASP A 82 11.84 4.32 0.03
CA ASP A 82 13.10 5.02 0.26
C ASP A 82 13.83 4.37 1.45
N PHE A 83 14.42 3.18 1.23
CA PHE A 83 15.28 2.52 2.23
C PHE A 83 16.73 2.75 1.84
N ASP A 84 17.48 3.50 2.64
CA ASP A 84 18.94 3.60 2.53
C ASP A 84 19.58 2.60 3.51
N PRO A 85 19.94 1.38 3.08
CA PRO A 85 20.47 0.40 4.00
C PRO A 85 21.95 0.71 4.31
N VAL A 86 22.21 1.17 5.53
CA VAL A 86 23.57 1.37 6.04
C VAL A 86 24.12 0.06 6.59
N PHE A 87 24.92 -0.64 5.78
CA PHE A 87 25.61 -1.86 6.20
C PHE A 87 27.01 -1.55 6.75
N SER A 88 27.31 -2.05 7.95
CA SER A 88 28.64 -1.97 8.55
C SER A 88 29.25 -3.36 8.69
N VAL A 89 30.49 -3.54 8.25
CA VAL A 89 31.20 -4.83 8.26
C VAL A 89 32.31 -4.82 9.32
N ASN A 90 32.47 -5.93 10.05
CA ASN A 90 33.61 -6.16 10.92
C ASN A 90 34.35 -7.43 10.47
N LYS A 91 35.68 -7.37 10.39
CA LYS A 91 36.53 -8.52 10.06
C LYS A 91 36.55 -9.48 11.25
N VAL A 92 36.26 -10.76 10.99
CA VAL A 92 36.44 -11.84 11.96
C VAL A 92 37.80 -12.50 11.72
N GLU A 93 38.60 -12.59 12.77
CA GLU A 93 39.83 -13.42 12.85
C GLU A 93 39.60 -14.59 13.80
#